data_AF-A0A7Z9ZMY8-F1
#
_entry.id   AF-A0A7Z9ZMY8-F1
#
_cell.length_a   1.000
_cell.length_b   1.000
_cell.length_c   1.000
_cell.angle_alpha   90.00
_cell.angle_beta   90.00
_cell.angle_gamma   90.00
#
_symmetry.space_group_name_H-M   'P 1'
#
loop_
_entity.id
_entity.type
_entity.pdbx_description
1 polymer ?
#
loop_
_entity_poly.entity_id
_entity_poly.type
_entity_poly.pdbx_seq_one_letter_code
_entity_poly.pdbx_strand_id
1 'polypeptide(L)'
;MIKRITTVSTLLGSLLMAEALEYKGNVSLESAYWSHDLEQKRESQMALHLEGEATYKIDENKKVVAKVKGIYDANDGKRRYFDFNDLYFQHSFENSNFLIGRNTRFWGAMEFYNHTDNFNTKDWADDPFDYESKLGAWNMAYTYYLDDAEISIIAKFYEEEQGVAESRSINNFMPSNYSSNLATQRDRSNPTVYLKYDASIEGKQIDYSIIYQNGYDEQRYLTPVNSLGVNSSEIGIEMSTLKVLREYLVGNGGYLLDKGSNGKTVM
;
A
#
# COMPACT_ATOMS: atom_id res chain seq x y z
N MET A 1 28.22 3.98 4.27
CA MET A 1 27.34 4.38 3.15
C MET A 1 26.31 5.36 3.71
N ILE A 2 26.43 6.66 3.41
CA ILE A 2 25.50 7.68 3.94
C ILE A 2 24.80 8.31 2.73
N LYS A 3 23.54 7.90 2.50
CA LYS A 3 22.63 8.61 1.60
C LYS A 3 22.22 9.88 2.32
N ARG A 4 22.28 11.04 1.64
CA ARG A 4 21.65 12.27 2.13
C ARG A 4 20.53 12.64 1.18
N ILE A 5 19.35 12.85 1.74
CA ILE A 5 18.17 13.31 1.03
C ILE A 5 17.80 14.66 1.63
N THR A 6 17.56 15.64 0.77
CA THR A 6 16.96 16.92 1.18
C THR A 6 15.67 17.10 0.40
N THR A 7 14.59 17.34 1.13
CA THR A 7 13.25 17.57 0.56
C THR A 7 12.81 18.98 0.94
N VAL A 8 12.49 19.79 -0.07
CA VAL A 8 11.86 21.10 0.13
C VAL A 8 10.43 21.00 -0.37
N SER A 9 9.47 21.14 0.54
CA SER A 9 8.04 21.02 0.24
C SER A 9 7.32 22.34 0.45
N THR A 10 6.40 22.68 -0.46
CA THR A 10 5.45 23.79 -0.28
C THR A 10 4.03 23.24 -0.31
N LEU A 11 3.23 23.64 0.68
CA LEU A 11 1.81 23.32 0.72
C LEU A 11 1.06 24.27 -0.22
N LEU A 12 0.30 23.71 -1.16
CA LEU A 12 -0.65 24.51 -1.95
C LEU A 12 -1.85 24.82 -1.05
N GLY A 13 -2.06 26.11 -0.76
CA GLY A 13 -3.19 26.58 0.02
C GLY A 13 -4.54 26.25 -0.64
N SER A 14 -5.58 26.12 0.18
CA SER A 14 -6.96 26.01 -0.28
C SER A 14 -7.44 27.35 -0.86
N LEU A 15 -7.66 27.39 -2.17
CA LEU A 15 -8.52 28.37 -2.81
C LEU A 15 -9.95 28.01 -2.39
N LEU A 16 -10.70 29.03 -1.98
CA LEU A 16 -12.11 28.96 -1.70
C LEU A 16 -12.88 28.62 -2.99
N MET A 17 -12.83 27.37 -3.41
CA MET A 17 -13.83 26.78 -4.30
C MET A 17 -15.03 26.36 -3.43
N ALA A 18 -16.21 26.24 -4.04
CA ALA A 18 -17.51 26.01 -3.40
C ALA A 18 -17.45 25.06 -2.18
N GLU A 19 -18.30 25.27 -1.17
CA GLU A 19 -18.36 24.52 0.12
C GLU A 19 -18.30 22.98 -0.01
N ALA A 20 -18.61 22.44 -1.19
CA ALA A 20 -18.56 21.03 -1.52
C ALA A 20 -17.16 20.48 -1.88
N LEU A 21 -16.18 21.31 -2.25
CA LEU A 21 -14.86 20.88 -2.70
C LEU A 21 -13.78 21.19 -1.65
N GLU A 22 -13.24 20.15 -1.05
CA GLU A 22 -12.05 20.21 -0.20
C GLU A 22 -10.84 19.74 -0.99
N TYR A 23 -9.71 20.43 -0.90
CA TYR A 23 -8.48 19.96 -1.51
C TYR A 23 -7.24 20.35 -0.71
N LYS A 24 -6.18 19.56 -0.87
CA LYS A 24 -4.85 19.81 -0.34
C LYS A 24 -3.82 19.28 -1.33
N GLY A 25 -2.63 19.86 -1.34
CA GLY A 25 -1.57 19.39 -2.22
C GLY A 25 -0.19 19.75 -1.71
N ASN A 26 0.78 19.01 -2.22
CA ASN A 26 2.19 19.18 -1.93
C ASN A 26 2.97 19.19 -3.24
N VAL A 27 3.91 20.12 -3.36
CA VAL A 27 4.97 20.03 -4.37
C VAL A 27 6.27 19.97 -3.63
N SER A 28 7.09 18.96 -3.92
CA SER A 28 8.39 18.78 -3.29
C SER A 28 9.51 18.59 -4.31
N LEU A 29 10.68 19.12 -3.98
CA LEU A 29 11.91 18.85 -4.70
C LEU A 29 12.78 17.95 -3.83
N GLU A 30 13.06 16.75 -4.31
CA GLU A 30 14.00 15.78 -3.74
C GLU A 30 15.36 15.95 -4.41
N SER A 31 16.42 16.04 -3.60
CA SER A 31 17.81 15.89 -4.06
C SER A 31 18.51 14.83 -3.23
N ALA A 32 19.07 13.83 -3.90
CA ALA A 32 19.82 12.73 -3.29
C ALA A 32 21.22 12.63 -3.88
N TYR A 33 22.22 12.33 -3.05
CA TYR A 33 23.58 12.08 -3.51
C TYR A 33 24.32 11.05 -2.64
N TRP A 34 25.28 10.34 -3.24
CA TRP A 34 26.22 9.48 -2.54
C TRP A 34 27.52 10.21 -2.25
N SER A 35 28.08 10.02 -1.04
CA SER A 35 29.36 10.62 -0.64
C SER A 35 30.59 9.88 -1.17
N HIS A 36 30.41 8.80 -1.93
CA HIS A 36 31.46 7.95 -2.49
C HIS A 36 30.93 7.30 -3.79
N ASP A 37 31.83 6.98 -4.71
CA ASP A 37 31.47 6.30 -5.94
C ASP A 37 31.04 4.86 -5.64
N LEU A 38 29.86 4.50 -6.17
CA LEU A 38 29.35 3.15 -6.13
C LEU A 38 29.32 2.63 -7.56
N GLU A 39 29.97 1.50 -7.79
CA GLU A 39 30.03 0.91 -9.11
C GLU A 39 28.62 0.69 -9.66
N GLN A 40 28.40 1.12 -10.91
CA GLN A 40 27.12 1.00 -11.62
C GLN A 40 25.93 1.79 -11.01
N LYS A 41 26.14 2.61 -9.98
CA LYS A 41 25.13 3.55 -9.46
C LYS A 41 25.43 4.97 -9.93
N ARG A 42 24.40 5.82 -9.92
CA ARG A 42 24.57 7.26 -10.16
C ARG A 42 24.99 7.95 -8.87
N GLU A 43 25.78 9.01 -8.99
CA GLU A 43 26.29 9.79 -7.86
C GLU A 43 25.24 10.74 -7.28
N SER A 44 24.36 11.28 -8.11
CA SER A 44 23.29 12.20 -7.71
C SER A 44 21.99 11.96 -8.47
N GLN A 45 20.89 12.39 -7.86
CA GLN A 45 19.54 12.30 -8.40
C GLN A 45 18.70 13.47 -7.89
N MET A 46 17.83 13.99 -8.76
CA MET A 46 16.88 15.04 -8.42
C MET A 46 15.52 14.64 -8.96
N ALA A 47 14.49 14.80 -8.13
CA ALA A 47 13.11 14.52 -8.51
C ALA A 47 12.18 15.62 -8.03
N LEU A 48 11.18 15.93 -8.86
CA LEU A 48 10.05 16.77 -8.47
C LEU A 48 8.87 15.86 -8.16
N HIS A 49 8.32 15.96 -6.96
CA HIS A 49 7.10 15.25 -6.56
C HIS A 49 5.94 16.23 -6.54
N LEU A 50 4.80 15.76 -6.99
CA LEU A 50 3.53 16.44 -6.95
C LEU A 50 2.51 15.49 -6.36
N GLU A 51 1.85 15.93 -5.29
CA GLU A 51 0.76 15.21 -4.66
C GLU A 51 -0.43 16.14 -4.53
N GLY A 52 -1.62 15.60 -4.77
CA GLY A 52 -2.86 16.34 -4.63
C GLY A 52 -3.95 15.41 -4.14
N GLU A 53 -4.80 15.91 -3.25
CA GLU A 53 -6.00 15.24 -2.80
C GLU A 53 -7.16 16.22 -2.93
N ALA A 54 -8.26 15.77 -3.53
CA ALA A 54 -9.50 16.49 -3.64
C ALA A 54 -10.65 15.59 -3.20
N THR A 55 -11.55 16.11 -2.37
CA THR A 55 -12.81 15.49 -1.98
C THR A 55 -13.94 16.40 -2.42
N TYR A 56 -14.83 15.86 -3.26
CA TYR A 56 -16.04 16.54 -3.69
C TYR A 56 -17.26 15.90 -3.03
N LYS A 57 -17.95 16.63 -2.16
CA LYS A 57 -19.20 16.22 -1.50
C LYS A 57 -20.36 16.50 -2.45
N ILE A 58 -21.03 15.45 -2.91
CA ILE A 58 -22.23 15.58 -3.76
C ILE A 58 -23.44 15.94 -2.90
N ASP A 59 -23.55 15.27 -1.75
CA ASP A 59 -24.52 15.52 -0.69
C ASP A 59 -23.93 15.03 0.66
N GLU A 60 -24.71 15.05 1.74
CA GLU A 60 -24.27 14.61 3.08
C GLU A 60 -23.79 13.15 3.12
N ASN A 61 -24.27 12.32 2.20
CA ASN A 61 -24.09 10.87 2.17
C ASN A 61 -23.24 10.40 0.98
N LYS A 62 -22.82 11.29 0.08
CA LYS A 62 -22.11 10.92 -1.15
C LYS A 62 -20.90 11.80 -1.38
N LYS A 63 -19.77 11.18 -1.71
CA LYS A 63 -18.55 11.89 -2.08
C LYS A 63 -17.78 11.20 -3.19
N VAL A 64 -17.00 11.98 -3.91
CA VAL A 64 -15.95 11.51 -4.81
C VAL A 64 -14.62 11.97 -4.23
N VAL A 65 -13.65 11.06 -4.14
CA VAL A 65 -12.29 11.35 -3.68
C VAL A 65 -11.34 11.07 -4.82
N ALA A 66 -10.40 11.98 -5.05
CA ALA A 66 -9.31 11.85 -5.99
C ALA A 66 -8.00 12.20 -5.30
N LYS A 67 -7.06 11.26 -5.25
CA LYS A 67 -5.65 11.50 -4.90
C LYS A 67 -4.78 11.25 -6.12
N VAL A 68 -3.98 12.23 -6.47
CA VAL A 68 -3.00 12.16 -7.55
C VAL A 68 -1.60 12.19 -6.98
N LYS A 69 -0.72 11.41 -7.57
CA LYS A 69 0.72 11.38 -7.28
C LYS A 69 1.47 11.45 -8.59
N GLY A 70 2.45 12.33 -8.68
CA GLY A 70 3.31 12.48 -9.84
C GLY A 70 4.74 12.65 -9.41
N ILE A 71 5.64 11.92 -10.07
CA ILE A 71 7.08 12.05 -9.86
C ILE A 71 7.71 12.31 -11.21
N TYR A 72 8.54 13.34 -11.28
CA TYR A 72 9.42 13.61 -12.41
C TYR A 72 10.87 13.56 -11.94
N ASP A 73 11.55 12.45 -12.22
CA ASP A 73 12.96 12.29 -11.92
C ASP A 73 13.83 12.74 -13.11
N ALA A 74 14.78 13.64 -12.88
CA ALA A 74 15.59 14.24 -13.94
C ALA A 74 16.41 13.20 -14.71
N ASN A 75 16.81 12.10 -14.06
CA ASN A 75 17.74 11.15 -14.64
C ASN A 75 17.16 9.72 -14.71
N ASP A 76 16.16 9.35 -13.92
CA ASP A 76 15.54 8.01 -13.89
C ASP A 76 14.21 7.97 -14.65
N GLY A 77 14.20 7.38 -15.86
CA GLY A 77 12.99 7.31 -16.67
C GLY A 77 11.93 6.39 -16.09
N LYS A 78 12.32 5.36 -15.33
CA LYS A 78 11.39 4.40 -14.71
C LYS A 78 10.72 4.94 -13.44
N ARG A 79 11.30 5.98 -12.83
CA ARG A 79 10.75 6.72 -11.69
C ARG A 79 9.90 7.92 -12.12
N ARG A 80 9.69 8.12 -13.44
CA ARG A 80 8.78 9.14 -13.96
C ARG A 80 7.39 8.55 -14.14
N TYR A 81 6.43 9.01 -13.36
CA TYR A 81 5.05 8.57 -13.51
C TYR A 81 4.06 9.64 -13.02
N PHE A 82 2.81 9.46 -13.44
CA PHE A 82 1.66 10.19 -12.91
C PHE A 82 0.55 9.16 -12.69
N ASP A 83 -0.03 9.16 -11.50
CA ASP A 83 -0.95 8.14 -11.04
C ASP A 83 -2.13 8.75 -10.28
N PHE A 84 -3.34 8.25 -10.56
CA PHE A 84 -4.51 8.49 -9.71
C PHE A 84 -4.53 7.42 -8.63
N ASN A 85 -3.78 7.66 -7.55
CA ASN A 85 -3.59 6.68 -6.48
C ASN A 85 -4.93 6.28 -5.84
N ASP A 86 -5.76 7.29 -5.55
CA ASP A 86 -7.15 7.09 -5.16
C ASP A 86 -8.05 7.80 -6.18
N LEU A 87 -9.08 7.11 -6.66
CA LEU A 87 -10.18 7.68 -7.41
C LEU A 87 -11.42 6.83 -7.18
N TYR A 88 -12.27 7.24 -6.24
CA TYR A 88 -13.43 6.45 -5.86
C TYR A 88 -14.65 7.30 -5.55
N PHE A 89 -15.81 6.68 -5.73
CA PHE A 89 -17.08 7.15 -5.24
C PHE A 89 -17.43 6.40 -3.95
N GLN A 90 -17.97 7.12 -2.99
CA GLN A 90 -18.47 6.56 -1.74
C GLN A 90 -19.90 7.02 -1.48
N HIS A 91 -20.77 6.09 -1.07
CA HIS A 91 -22.09 6.36 -0.56
C HIS A 91 -22.27 5.77 0.85
N SER A 92 -22.40 6.65 1.83
CA SER A 92 -22.74 6.30 3.20
C SER A 92 -24.26 6.21 3.36
N PHE A 93 -24.72 5.13 3.98
CA PHE A 93 -26.08 4.96 4.50
C PHE A 93 -26.03 5.11 6.03
N GLU A 94 -27.17 4.92 6.69
CA GLU A 94 -27.26 5.02 8.14
C GLU A 94 -26.33 4.03 8.87
N ASN A 95 -26.37 2.75 8.48
CA ASN A 95 -25.59 1.67 9.11
C ASN A 95 -24.68 0.93 8.12
N SER A 96 -24.40 1.53 6.97
CA SER A 96 -23.52 0.91 5.99
C SER A 96 -22.82 1.91 5.09
N ASN A 97 -21.80 1.46 4.39
CA ASN A 97 -21.04 2.26 3.45
C ASN A 97 -20.73 1.44 2.21
N PHE A 98 -20.94 2.03 1.05
CA PHE A 98 -20.58 1.47 -0.24
C PHE A 98 -19.47 2.31 -0.88
N LEU A 99 -18.42 1.65 -1.35
CA LEU A 99 -17.31 2.26 -2.07
C LEU A 99 -17.06 1.53 -3.38
N ILE A 100 -16.82 2.28 -4.45
CA ILE A 100 -16.36 1.73 -5.73
C ILE A 100 -15.33 2.65 -6.38
N GLY A 101 -14.25 2.07 -6.89
CA GLY A 101 -13.19 2.77 -7.59
C GLY A 101 -11.82 2.27 -7.17
N ARG A 102 -10.82 3.11 -7.35
CA ARG A 102 -9.45 2.83 -6.91
C ARG A 102 -9.22 3.48 -5.55
N ASN A 103 -8.77 2.72 -4.56
CA ASN A 103 -8.33 3.32 -3.30
C ASN A 103 -7.27 2.48 -2.60
N THR A 104 -6.40 3.14 -1.84
CA THR A 104 -5.56 2.53 -0.82
C THR A 104 -6.42 2.21 0.40
N ARG A 105 -6.35 0.98 0.90
CA ARG A 105 -7.18 0.50 2.02
C ARG A 105 -6.32 0.11 3.21
N PHE A 106 -6.62 0.69 4.38
CA PHE A 106 -5.96 0.35 5.63
C PHE A 106 -6.62 -0.88 6.27
N TRP A 107 -5.85 -1.89 6.67
CA TRP A 107 -6.37 -3.11 7.30
C TRP A 107 -6.34 -3.09 8.84
N GLY A 108 -6.11 -1.94 9.47
CA GLY A 108 -6.05 -1.82 10.93
C GLY A 108 -4.68 -2.20 11.48
N ALA A 109 -4.65 -2.80 12.68
CA ALA A 109 -3.46 -3.37 13.33
C ALA A 109 -2.58 -4.23 12.41
N MET A 110 -3.19 -4.81 11.37
CA MET A 110 -2.56 -5.65 10.35
C MET A 110 -1.54 -4.90 9.48
N GLU A 111 -1.57 -3.56 9.48
CA GLU A 111 -0.68 -2.71 8.69
C GLU A 111 0.71 -2.54 9.32
N PHE A 112 0.79 -2.53 10.66
CA PHE A 112 1.99 -2.11 11.41
C PHE A 112 3.24 -2.95 11.11
N TYR A 113 3.07 -4.21 10.69
CA TYR A 113 4.17 -5.08 10.27
C TYR A 113 4.22 -5.35 8.77
N ASN A 114 3.32 -4.77 7.97
CA ASN A 114 3.19 -4.88 6.51
C ASN A 114 3.16 -6.32 5.94
N HIS A 115 3.20 -7.36 6.80
CA HIS A 115 3.33 -8.75 6.40
C HIS A 115 2.01 -9.33 5.88
N THR A 116 0.90 -8.65 6.15
CA THR A 116 -0.45 -9.10 5.79
C THR A 116 -1.22 -8.15 4.90
N ASP A 117 -0.69 -6.95 4.59
CA ASP A 117 -1.30 -6.08 3.59
C ASP A 117 -0.97 -6.58 2.19
N ASN A 118 -1.87 -7.40 1.66
CA ASN A 118 -1.84 -7.91 0.29
C ASN A 118 -2.86 -7.22 -0.62
N PHE A 119 -3.57 -6.22 -0.11
CA PHE A 119 -4.56 -5.49 -0.89
C PHE A 119 -3.88 -4.39 -1.69
N ASN A 120 -3.08 -3.57 -1.00
CA ASN A 120 -2.34 -2.50 -1.65
C ASN A 120 -1.02 -3.00 -2.21
N THR A 121 -0.59 -2.44 -3.33
CA THR A 121 0.74 -2.74 -3.88
C THR A 121 1.74 -1.70 -3.37
N LYS A 122 2.91 -2.11 -2.89
CA LYS A 122 3.97 -1.15 -2.51
C LYS A 122 4.48 -0.37 -3.73
N ASP A 123 4.67 0.94 -3.60
CA ASP A 123 5.30 1.77 -4.63
C ASP A 123 6.83 1.69 -4.54
N TRP A 124 7.43 0.69 -5.20
CA TRP A 124 8.89 0.54 -5.24
C TRP A 124 9.60 1.56 -6.15
N ALA A 125 8.86 2.27 -7.00
CA ALA A 125 9.43 3.27 -7.88
C ALA A 125 9.74 4.56 -7.12
N ASP A 126 8.87 4.93 -6.18
CA ASP A 126 9.03 6.13 -5.36
C ASP A 126 10.15 6.02 -4.31
N ASP A 127 9.91 5.33 -3.20
CA ASP A 127 10.91 5.07 -2.16
C ASP A 127 10.76 3.63 -1.63
N PRO A 128 11.76 2.75 -1.87
CA PRO A 128 11.70 1.37 -1.39
C PRO A 128 11.74 1.25 0.14
N PHE A 129 12.18 2.28 0.87
CA PHE A 129 12.24 2.29 2.33
C PHE A 129 11.03 2.92 2.99
N ASP A 130 10.18 3.61 2.24
CA ASP A 130 8.90 4.07 2.74
C ASP A 130 7.91 2.90 2.72
N TYR A 131 7.56 2.39 3.90
CA TYR A 131 6.60 1.28 4.03
C TYR A 131 5.14 1.73 3.88
N GLU A 132 4.88 3.02 4.01
CA GLU A 132 3.56 3.63 3.87
C GLU A 132 3.24 3.97 2.40
N SER A 133 4.27 4.05 1.54
CA SER A 133 4.10 4.35 0.11
C SER A 133 3.43 3.18 -0.62
N LYS A 134 2.11 3.31 -0.79
CA LYS A 134 1.23 2.28 -1.34
C LYS A 134 0.40 2.80 -2.50
N LEU A 135 0.24 1.94 -3.49
CA LEU A 135 -0.62 2.11 -4.66
C LEU A 135 -2.02 1.58 -4.35
N GLY A 136 -3.03 2.39 -4.64
CA GLY A 136 -4.43 2.01 -4.50
C GLY A 136 -4.83 0.93 -5.50
N ALA A 137 -5.82 0.13 -5.14
CA ALA A 137 -6.33 -0.97 -5.95
C ALA A 137 -7.75 -0.72 -6.44
N TRP A 138 -8.06 -1.11 -7.68
CA TRP A 138 -9.43 -1.09 -8.20
C TRP A 138 -10.29 -2.12 -7.49
N ASN A 139 -11.34 -1.66 -6.82
CA ASN A 139 -12.19 -2.50 -6.02
C ASN A 139 -13.61 -1.95 -5.87
N MET A 140 -14.46 -2.80 -5.30
CA MET A 140 -15.69 -2.39 -4.63
C MET A 140 -15.70 -2.94 -3.21
N ALA A 141 -16.32 -2.21 -2.30
CA ALA A 141 -16.52 -2.62 -0.93
C ALA A 141 -17.92 -2.26 -0.45
N TYR A 142 -18.53 -3.17 0.30
CA TYR A 142 -19.71 -2.90 1.11
C TYR A 142 -19.38 -3.23 2.55
N THR A 143 -19.55 -2.25 3.43
CA THR A 143 -19.30 -2.37 4.87
C THR A 143 -20.60 -2.12 5.62
N TYR A 144 -20.97 -3.02 6.52
CA TYR A 144 -22.10 -2.86 7.43
C TYR A 144 -21.58 -2.66 8.85
N TYR A 145 -22.07 -1.63 9.52
CA TYR A 145 -21.67 -1.25 10.87
C TYR A 145 -22.66 -1.84 11.89
N LEU A 146 -22.10 -2.47 12.91
CA LEU A 146 -22.74 -2.89 14.15
C LEU A 146 -22.24 -1.94 15.25
N ASP A 147 -22.78 -2.07 16.47
CA ASP A 147 -22.43 -1.16 17.57
C ASP A 147 -20.91 -1.15 17.87
N ASP A 148 -20.31 -2.34 18.08
CA ASP A 148 -18.89 -2.51 18.41
C ASP A 148 -18.11 -3.29 17.33
N ALA A 149 -18.67 -3.40 16.13
CA ALA A 149 -18.12 -4.24 15.07
C ALA A 149 -18.46 -3.74 13.66
N GLU A 150 -17.72 -4.21 12.66
CA GLU A 150 -18.03 -4.04 11.24
C GLU A 150 -17.84 -5.33 10.46
N ILE A 151 -18.68 -5.53 9.45
CA ILE A 151 -18.54 -6.61 8.47
C ILE A 151 -18.35 -5.97 7.09
N SER A 152 -17.28 -6.34 6.38
CA SER A 152 -17.04 -5.86 5.01
C SER A 152 -16.93 -7.01 4.02
N ILE A 153 -17.58 -6.86 2.87
CA ILE A 153 -17.35 -7.66 1.68
C ILE A 153 -16.64 -6.78 0.66
N ILE A 154 -15.47 -7.21 0.20
CA ILE A 154 -14.61 -6.42 -0.68
C ILE A 154 -14.22 -7.29 -1.88
N ALA A 155 -14.28 -6.73 -3.09
CA ALA A 155 -13.79 -7.40 -4.29
C ALA A 155 -12.76 -6.49 -4.98
N LYS A 156 -11.52 -6.96 -5.07
CA LYS A 156 -10.44 -6.34 -5.84
C LYS A 156 -10.45 -6.91 -7.25
N PHE A 157 -10.53 -6.04 -8.26
CA PHE A 157 -10.78 -6.46 -9.65
C PHE A 157 -9.51 -6.72 -10.45
N TYR A 158 -8.41 -6.08 -10.08
CA TYR A 158 -7.19 -6.07 -10.89
C TYR A 158 -5.94 -5.97 -10.03
N GLU A 159 -4.87 -6.65 -10.46
CA GLU A 159 -3.53 -6.53 -9.89
C GLU A 159 -2.66 -5.60 -10.74
N GLU A 160 -2.29 -4.45 -10.18
CA GLU A 160 -1.46 -3.45 -10.84
C GLU A 160 0.00 -3.89 -11.03
N GLU A 161 0.66 -3.34 -12.05
CA GLU A 161 2.09 -3.58 -12.24
C GLU A 161 2.87 -2.87 -11.15
N GLN A 162 3.97 -3.49 -10.74
CA GLN A 162 4.87 -2.89 -9.76
C GLN A 162 6.08 -2.33 -10.48
N GLY A 163 6.07 -1.02 -10.70
CA GLY A 163 7.21 -0.30 -11.22
C GLY A 163 8.37 -0.31 -10.20
N VAL A 164 9.60 -0.35 -10.72
CA VAL A 164 10.82 -0.20 -9.92
C VAL A 164 11.73 0.83 -10.60
N ALA A 165 12.47 1.59 -9.79
CA ALA A 165 13.47 2.52 -10.27
C ALA A 165 14.55 1.82 -11.15
N GLU A 166 15.25 2.57 -12.00
CA GLU A 166 16.35 2.01 -12.81
C GLU A 166 17.44 1.38 -11.95
N SER A 167 18.15 0.37 -12.47
CA SER A 167 19.23 -0.32 -11.71
C SER A 167 20.31 0.63 -11.22
N ARG A 168 20.60 1.70 -11.97
CA ARG A 168 21.60 2.73 -11.62
C ARG A 168 21.08 3.79 -10.64
N SER A 169 19.77 3.81 -10.37
CA SER A 169 19.12 4.81 -9.50
C SER A 169 19.67 4.78 -8.09
N ILE A 170 19.75 5.95 -7.46
CA ILE A 170 20.06 6.06 -6.02
C ILE A 170 18.95 5.43 -5.18
N ASN A 171 17.73 5.39 -5.72
CA ASN A 171 16.55 4.85 -5.08
C ASN A 171 16.29 3.38 -5.43
N ASN A 172 17.21 2.72 -6.13
CA ASN A 172 17.11 1.27 -6.39
C ASN A 172 18.07 0.51 -5.47
N PHE A 173 17.51 -0.28 -4.54
CA PHE A 173 18.25 -1.15 -3.61
C PHE A 173 18.09 -2.64 -3.93
N MET A 174 17.56 -2.92 -5.11
CA MET A 174 17.28 -4.27 -5.55
C MET A 174 18.57 -4.95 -6.07
N PRO A 175 18.93 -6.14 -5.57
CA PRO A 175 20.18 -6.82 -5.94
C PRO A 175 20.18 -7.34 -7.39
N SER A 176 19.03 -7.42 -8.07
CA SER A 176 18.89 -7.93 -9.44
C SER A 176 17.71 -7.32 -10.19
N ASN A 177 17.71 -7.41 -11.52
CA ASN A 177 16.53 -7.10 -12.34
C ASN A 177 15.36 -8.00 -11.92
N TYR A 178 14.19 -7.41 -11.70
CA TYR A 178 12.98 -8.13 -11.33
C TYR A 178 12.00 -8.24 -12.49
N SER A 179 11.32 -9.38 -12.55
CA SER A 179 10.17 -9.59 -13.41
C SER A 179 8.94 -8.95 -12.77
N SER A 180 8.15 -8.24 -13.57
CA SER A 180 6.82 -7.75 -13.17
C SER A 180 5.74 -8.83 -13.24
N ASN A 181 6.08 -10.04 -13.70
CA ASN A 181 5.12 -11.13 -13.86
C ASN A 181 4.82 -11.81 -12.51
N LEU A 182 3.53 -12.01 -12.24
CA LEU A 182 3.04 -12.75 -11.08
C LEU A 182 3.04 -14.24 -11.41
N ALA A 183 3.88 -15.02 -10.72
CA ALA A 183 4.15 -16.42 -11.07
C ALA A 183 2.97 -17.38 -10.84
N THR A 184 1.96 -16.98 -10.05
CA THR A 184 0.93 -17.89 -9.52
C THR A 184 -0.47 -17.70 -10.14
N GLN A 185 -0.62 -16.97 -11.24
CA GLN A 185 -1.93 -16.58 -11.78
C GLN A 185 -2.25 -17.16 -13.16
N ARG A 186 -3.56 -17.39 -13.40
CA ARG A 186 -4.11 -17.50 -14.76
C ARG A 186 -4.13 -16.13 -15.47
N ASP A 187 -4.59 -15.08 -14.79
CA ASP A 187 -4.75 -13.71 -15.31
C ASP A 187 -4.83 -12.69 -14.16
N ARG A 188 -4.37 -11.45 -14.40
CA ARG A 188 -4.38 -10.28 -13.49
C ARG A 188 -5.76 -9.66 -13.33
N SER A 189 -6.72 -10.06 -14.15
CA SER A 189 -8.12 -9.61 -14.09
C SER A 189 -9.02 -10.54 -13.26
N ASN A 190 -8.46 -11.59 -12.65
CA ASN A 190 -9.23 -12.47 -11.78
C ASN A 190 -9.53 -11.75 -10.45
N PRO A 191 -10.80 -11.56 -10.06
CA PRO A 191 -11.08 -10.82 -8.84
C PRO A 191 -10.61 -11.58 -7.60
N THR A 192 -10.11 -10.86 -6.60
CA THR A 192 -9.91 -11.38 -5.23
C THR A 192 -11.02 -10.87 -4.34
N VAL A 193 -11.66 -11.77 -3.62
CA VAL A 193 -12.76 -11.46 -2.71
C VAL A 193 -12.28 -11.59 -1.28
N TYR A 194 -12.64 -10.62 -0.46
CA TYR A 194 -12.36 -10.57 0.96
C TYR A 194 -13.67 -10.48 1.75
N LEU A 195 -13.74 -11.26 2.83
CA LEU A 195 -14.70 -11.08 3.90
C LEU A 195 -13.92 -10.67 5.14
N LYS A 196 -14.20 -9.46 5.62
CA LYS A 196 -13.54 -8.85 6.78
C LYS A 196 -14.56 -8.71 7.90
N TYR A 197 -14.16 -9.05 9.12
CA TYR A 197 -14.87 -8.75 10.35
C TYR A 197 -13.92 -8.07 11.32
N ASP A 198 -14.26 -6.86 11.76
CA ASP A 198 -13.51 -6.15 12.80
C ASP A 198 -14.42 -5.90 13.98
N ALA A 199 -13.85 -5.97 15.18
CA ALA A 199 -14.58 -5.66 16.38
C ALA A 199 -13.63 -5.21 17.49
N SER A 200 -14.21 -4.48 18.44
CA SER A 200 -13.55 -3.99 19.64
C SER A 200 -14.25 -4.56 20.87
N ILE A 201 -13.50 -4.82 21.94
CA ILE A 201 -14.08 -5.29 23.20
C ILE A 201 -14.26 -4.10 24.13
N GLU A 202 -15.49 -3.74 24.47
CA GLU A 202 -15.77 -2.64 25.37
C GLU A 202 -15.10 -2.87 26.76
N GLY A 203 -14.46 -1.82 27.29
CA GLY A 203 -13.76 -1.85 28.59
C GLY A 203 -12.38 -2.52 28.60
N LYS A 204 -11.96 -3.15 27.51
CA LYS A 204 -10.59 -3.68 27.33
C LYS A 204 -10.14 -3.26 25.94
N GLN A 205 -9.30 -2.21 25.83
CA GLN A 205 -8.78 -1.65 24.57
C GLN A 205 -8.08 -2.70 23.67
N ILE A 206 -8.88 -3.58 23.08
CA ILE A 206 -8.51 -4.76 22.32
C ILE A 206 -9.33 -4.68 21.07
N ASP A 207 -8.62 -4.49 19.96
CA ASP A 207 -9.17 -4.53 18.62
C ASP A 207 -8.69 -5.82 17.95
N TYR A 208 -9.60 -6.46 17.24
CA TYR A 208 -9.29 -7.67 16.48
C TYR A 208 -9.95 -7.65 15.12
N SER A 209 -9.24 -8.24 14.15
CA SER A 209 -9.70 -8.36 12.77
C SER A 209 -9.58 -9.80 12.31
N ILE A 210 -10.60 -10.27 11.61
CA ILE A 210 -10.64 -11.55 10.92
C ILE A 210 -10.85 -11.28 9.45
N ILE A 211 -9.90 -11.73 8.62
CA ILE A 211 -9.99 -11.61 7.17
C ILE A 211 -9.95 -13.01 6.57
N TYR A 212 -11.00 -13.33 5.82
CA TYR A 212 -11.01 -14.41 4.87
C TYR A 212 -10.75 -13.84 3.47
N GLN A 213 -9.80 -14.43 2.76
CA GLN A 213 -9.46 -14.06 1.40
C GLN A 213 -9.56 -15.27 0.47
N ASN A 214 -10.18 -15.06 -0.68
CA ASN A 214 -10.15 -16.00 -1.80
C ASN A 214 -9.68 -15.26 -3.05
N GLY A 215 -8.49 -15.64 -3.55
CA GLY A 215 -7.91 -15.03 -4.74
C GLY A 215 -6.38 -15.08 -4.71
N TYR A 216 -5.72 -13.94 -4.95
CA TYR A 216 -4.28 -13.90 -5.21
C TYR A 216 -3.39 -14.31 -4.04
N ASP A 217 -2.19 -14.81 -4.37
CA ASP A 217 -1.13 -15.11 -3.41
C ASP A 217 -0.69 -13.83 -2.67
N GLU A 218 -0.44 -14.00 -1.38
CA GLU A 218 -0.25 -12.93 -0.40
C GLU A 218 1.12 -12.26 -0.48
N GLN A 219 2.05 -12.82 -1.24
CA GLN A 219 3.42 -12.32 -1.35
C GLN A 219 3.80 -12.12 -2.81
N ARG A 220 3.83 -10.85 -3.24
CA ARG A 220 4.50 -10.45 -4.48
C ARG A 220 6.00 -10.64 -4.30
N TYR A 221 6.50 -11.83 -4.63
CA TYR A 221 7.94 -12.05 -4.72
C TYR A 221 8.45 -11.34 -5.97
N LEU A 222 9.24 -10.30 -5.77
CA LEU A 222 10.10 -9.75 -6.82
C LEU A 222 11.01 -10.89 -7.30
N THR A 223 10.65 -11.50 -8.44
CA THR A 223 11.35 -12.68 -8.95
C THR A 223 12.49 -12.23 -9.87
N PRO A 224 13.76 -12.59 -9.59
CA PRO A 224 14.88 -12.20 -10.44
C PRO A 224 14.74 -12.71 -11.88
N VAL A 225 15.04 -11.86 -12.86
CA VAL A 225 14.93 -12.18 -14.31
C VAL A 225 15.83 -13.36 -14.75
N ASN A 226 16.84 -13.73 -13.93
CA ASN A 226 17.81 -14.79 -14.22
C ASN A 226 17.74 -16.02 -13.30
N SER A 227 16.66 -16.20 -12.53
CA SER A 227 16.46 -17.47 -11.82
C SER A 227 16.23 -18.57 -12.86
N LEU A 228 17.27 -19.36 -13.10
CA LEU A 228 17.30 -20.54 -13.96
C LEU A 228 16.00 -21.35 -13.85
N GLY A 229 15.21 -21.37 -14.92
CA GLY A 229 14.30 -22.44 -15.35
C GLY A 229 13.72 -23.35 -14.28
N VAL A 230 13.13 -22.81 -13.21
CA VAL A 230 12.14 -23.58 -12.47
C VAL A 230 10.88 -23.53 -13.32
N ASN A 231 10.68 -24.57 -14.12
CA ASN A 231 9.35 -24.93 -14.60
C ASN A 231 8.46 -25.15 -13.37
N SER A 232 7.86 -24.08 -12.85
CA SER A 232 6.70 -24.19 -11.98
C SER A 232 5.54 -24.61 -12.89
N SER A 233 5.51 -25.90 -13.22
CA SER A 233 4.31 -26.53 -13.77
C SER A 233 3.12 -26.12 -12.91
N GLU A 234 2.17 -25.50 -13.58
CA GLU A 234 0.82 -25.17 -13.14
C GLU A 234 0.35 -25.95 -11.92
N ILE A 235 0.33 -25.30 -10.77
CA ILE A 235 -0.65 -25.60 -9.73
C ILE A 235 -1.22 -24.24 -9.34
N GLY A 236 -2.31 -23.85 -10.00
CA GLY A 236 -3.18 -22.79 -9.50
C GLY A 236 -3.83 -23.30 -8.23
N ILE A 237 -3.17 -23.08 -7.09
CA ILE A 237 -3.74 -23.36 -5.78
C ILE A 237 -4.69 -22.20 -5.49
N GLU A 238 -5.99 -22.47 -5.47
CA GLU A 238 -6.95 -21.58 -4.81
C GLU A 238 -6.55 -21.51 -3.34
N MET A 239 -5.93 -20.40 -2.94
CA MET A 239 -5.58 -20.18 -1.55
C MET A 239 -6.72 -19.45 -0.86
N SER A 240 -7.30 -20.17 0.10
CA SER A 240 -8.19 -19.61 1.10
C SER A 240 -7.38 -19.37 2.36
N THR A 241 -7.06 -18.12 2.66
CA THR A 241 -6.36 -17.79 3.91
C THR A 241 -7.32 -17.20 4.91
N LEU A 242 -7.21 -17.65 6.16
CA LEU A 242 -7.84 -17.04 7.32
C LEU A 242 -6.76 -16.38 8.17
N LYS A 243 -6.86 -15.06 8.38
CA LYS A 243 -5.97 -14.31 9.27
C LYS A 243 -6.74 -13.87 10.51
N VAL A 244 -6.16 -14.10 11.69
CA VAL A 244 -6.70 -13.66 12.98
C VAL A 244 -5.60 -12.90 13.70
N LEU A 245 -5.82 -11.62 13.97
CA LEU A 245 -4.85 -10.76 14.67
C LEU A 245 -5.51 -10.05 15.86
N ARG A 246 -4.72 -9.85 16.92
CA ARG A 246 -5.11 -9.20 18.16
C ARG A 246 -4.10 -8.12 18.48
N GLU A 247 -4.55 -6.89 18.65
CA GLU A 247 -3.71 -5.81 19.17
C GLU A 247 -4.01 -5.56 20.66
N TYR A 248 -2.95 -5.36 21.44
CA TYR A 248 -3.04 -5.00 22.85
C TYR A 248 -2.49 -3.59 23.03
N LEU A 249 -3.36 -2.62 23.31
CA LEU A 249 -2.91 -1.31 23.77
C LEU A 249 -2.41 -1.44 25.21
N VAL A 250 -1.08 -1.53 25.37
CA VAL A 250 -0.45 -1.54 26.69
C VAL A 250 -0.41 -0.11 27.21
N GLY A 251 -1.31 0.20 28.15
CA GLY A 251 -1.22 1.43 28.95
C GLY A 251 0.16 1.56 29.62
N ASN A 252 0.70 2.78 29.63
CA ASN A 252 2.03 3.14 30.11
C ASN A 252 2.58 2.26 31.25
N GLY A 253 3.57 1.44 30.92
CA GLY A 253 4.45 0.79 31.89
C GLY A 253 4.45 -0.74 31.81
N GLY A 254 5.26 -1.31 30.92
CA GLY A 254 5.62 -2.72 31.01
C GLY A 254 6.02 -3.34 29.67
N TYR A 255 7.32 -3.53 29.46
CA TYR A 255 7.85 -4.34 28.38
C TYR A 255 7.34 -5.78 28.47
N LEU A 256 6.87 -6.34 27.36
CA LEU A 256 6.91 -7.79 27.17
C LEU A 256 7.49 -8.15 25.80
N LEU A 257 8.59 -8.89 25.89
CA LEU A 257 9.25 -9.64 24.84
C LEU A 257 8.28 -10.70 24.31
N ASP A 258 8.06 -10.71 22.99
CA ASP A 258 7.51 -11.87 22.32
C ASP A 258 8.54 -13.00 22.32
N LYS A 259 8.28 -14.05 23.11
CA LYS A 259 8.94 -15.34 22.96
C LYS A 259 8.10 -16.17 22.02
N GLY A 260 8.42 -16.05 20.73
CA GLY A 260 8.01 -17.02 19.72
C GLY A 260 8.34 -18.43 20.20
N SER A 261 7.34 -19.31 20.13
CA SER A 261 7.51 -20.73 20.37
C SER A 261 8.44 -21.30 19.28
N ASN A 262 9.69 -21.55 19.64
CA ASN A 262 10.40 -22.75 19.24
C ASN A 262 11.61 -22.91 20.17
N GLY A 263 11.53 -23.94 21.02
CA GLY A 263 12.58 -24.27 21.95
C GLY A 263 13.86 -24.71 21.22
N LYS A 264 14.98 -24.12 21.63
CA LYS A 264 16.12 -24.83 22.22
C LYS A 264 17.18 -23.82 22.63
N THR A 265 17.31 -23.63 23.93
CA THR A 265 18.51 -23.06 24.55
C THR A 265 19.65 -24.07 24.35
N VAL A 266 20.72 -23.66 23.69
CA VAL A 266 22.05 -24.25 23.87
C VAL A 266 22.99 -23.09 24.18
N MET A 267 23.80 -23.29 25.22
CA MET A 267 24.61 -22.32 25.97
C MET A 267 25.33 -21.27 25.16
#